data_AF-A0A352GJG8-F1
#
_entry.id   AF-A0A352GJG8-F1
#
_cell.length_a   1.000
_cell.length_b   1.000
_cell.length_c   1.000
_cell.angle_alpha   90.00
_cell.angle_beta   90.00
_cell.angle_gamma   90.00
#
_symmetry.space_group_name_H-M   'P 1'
#
loop_
_entity.id
_entity.type
_entity.pdbx_description
1 polymer ?
#
loop_
_entity_poly.entity_id
_entity_poly.type
_entity_poly.pdbx_seq_one_letter_code
_entity_poly.pdbx_strand_id
1 'polypeptide(L)' 'MAQLNPQTILEALATVTDPATGRNLVEAQMIQGLQEKDGHVA' A
#
# COMPACT_ATOMS: atom_id res chain seq x y z
N MET A 1 20.79 2.88 -3.79
CA MET A 1 19.34 3.08 -3.92
C MET A 1 18.67 1.92 -3.21
N ALA A 2 17.95 2.15 -2.11
CA ALA A 2 17.16 1.09 -1.51
C ALA A 2 16.09 0.70 -2.53
N GLN A 3 16.17 -0.52 -3.05
CA GLN A 3 15.13 -1.04 -3.91
C GLN A 3 13.89 -1.16 -3.04
N LEU A 4 12.91 -0.28 -3.27
CA LEU A 4 11.61 -0.42 -2.64
C LEU A 4 11.04 -1.76 -3.09
N ASN A 5 10.66 -2.58 -2.11
CA ASN A 5 10.05 -3.86 -2.36
C ASN A 5 8.54 -3.63 -2.31
N PRO A 6 7.78 -3.99 -3.37
CA PRO A 6 6.34 -3.80 -3.41
C PRO A 6 5.61 -4.42 -2.20
N GLN A 7 6.15 -5.52 -1.66
CA GLN A 7 5.63 -6.18 -0.46
C GLN A 7 5.73 -5.28 0.79
N THR A 8 6.86 -4.58 0.98
CA THR A 8 7.05 -3.67 2.12
C THR A 8 6.11 -2.48 2.06
N ILE A 9 5.77 -2.02 0.86
CA ILE A 9 4.79 -0.93 0.69
C ILE A 9 3.37 -1.43 1.00
N LEU A 10 3.00 -2.62 0.52
CA LEU A 10 1.72 -3.22 0.84
C LEU A 10 1.58 -3.47 2.35
N GLU A 11 2.63 -3.94 3.01
CA GLU A 11 2.67 -4.10 4.48
C GLU A 11 2.50 -2.76 5.19
N ALA A 12 3.15 -1.69 4.72
CA ALA A 12 2.96 -0.35 5.28
C ALA A 12 1.52 0.16 5.07
N LEU A 13 0.94 -0.06 3.89
CA LEU A 13 -0.45 0.33 3.61
C LEU A 13 -1.47 -0.51 4.41
N ALA A 14 -1.15 -1.75 4.75
CA ALA A 14 -1.97 -2.60 5.60
C ALA A 14 -2.06 -2.10 7.06
N THR A 15 -1.17 -1.19 7.49
CA THR A 15 -1.28 -0.54 8.81
C THR A 15 -2.38 0.52 8.87
N VAL A 16 -2.87 0.98 7.72
CA VAL A 16 -3.94 1.97 7.64
C VAL A 16 -5.28 1.25 7.55
N THR A 17 -6.11 1.45 8.57
CA THR A 17 -7.46 0.89 8.66
C THR A 17 -8.50 1.87 8.13
N ASP A 18 -9.39 1.39 7.26
CA ASP A 18 -10.58 2.13 6.86
C ASP A 18 -11.60 2.14 8.01
N PRO A 19 -11.97 3.32 8.54
CA PRO A 19 -12.94 3.41 9.64
C PRO A 19 -14.37 3.01 9.25
N ALA A 20 -14.72 3.01 7.96
CA ALA A 20 -16.06 2.63 7.51
C ALA A 20 -16.28 1.12 7.55
N THR A 21 -15.25 0.33 7.20
CA THR A 21 -15.35 -1.13 7.12
C THR A 21 -14.58 -1.87 8.22
N GLY A 22 -13.68 -1.18 8.93
CA GLY A 22 -12.77 -1.78 9.92
C GLY A 22 -11.68 -2.66 9.30
N ARG A 23 -11.56 -2.68 7.97
CA ARG A 23 -10.56 -3.46 7.22
C ARG A 23 -9.38 -2.57 6.85
N ASN A 24 -8.20 -3.15 6.66
CA ASN A 24 -7.08 -2.37 6.16
C ASN A 24 -7.23 -2.00 4.68
N LEU A 25 -6.50 -0.99 4.21
CA LEU A 25 -6.57 -0.51 2.82
C LEU A 25 -6.34 -1.62 1.77
N VAL A 26 -5.51 -2.60 2.09
CA VAL A 26 -5.20 -3.75 1.22
C VAL A 26 -6.39 -4.72 1.16
N GLU A 27 -6.93 -5.10 2.30
CA GLU A 27 -8.08 -5.99 2.46
C GLU A 27 -9.38 -5.37 1.95
N ALA A 28 -9.51 -4.06 2.05
CA ALA A 28 -10.61 -3.29 1.50
C ALA A 28 -10.54 -3.17 -0.04
N GLN A 29 -9.51 -3.74 -0.68
CA GLN A 29 -9.24 -3.65 -2.12
C GLN A 29 -9.26 -2.20 -2.63
N MET A 30 -8.85 -1.25 -1.78
CA MET A 30 -8.84 0.18 -2.12
C MET A 30 -7.63 0.57 -2.98
N ILE A 31 -6.65 -0.33 -3.12
CA ILE A 31 -5.45 -0.14 -3.93
C ILE A 31 -5.73 -0.70 -5.34
N GLN A 32 -5.93 0.19 -6.32
CA GLN A 32 -6.22 -0.20 -7.71
C GLN A 32 -4.97 -0.57 -8.52
N GLY A 33 -3.79 -0.25 -8.00
CA GLY A 33 -2.48 -0.55 -8.59
C GLY A 33 -1.40 0.18 -7.81
N LEU A 34 -0.20 -0.40 -7.75
CA LEU A 34 0.97 0.23 -7.16
C LEU A 34 1.93 0.58 -8.28
N GLN A 35 2.17 1.86 -8.55
CA GLN A 35 3.21 2.28 -9.49
C GLN A 35 4.43 2.79 -8.72
N GLU A 36 5.57 2.14 -8.93
CA GLU A 36 6.85 2.64 -8.49
C GLU A 36 7.58 3.33 -9.64
N LYS A 37 8.01 4.57 -9.41
CA LYS A 37 8.87 5.31 -10.33
C LYS A 37 9.91 6.11 -9.56
N ASP A 38 11.18 5.85 -9.81
CA ASP A 38 12.31 6.59 -9.22
C ASP A 38 12.22 6.72 -7.69
N GLY A 39 11.81 5.65 -7.00
CA GLY A 39 11.66 5.65 -5.53
C GLY A 39 10.40 6.32 -4.99
N HIS A 40 9.50 6.76 -5.87
CA HIS A 40 8.19 7.31 -5.52
C HIS A 40 7.10 6.29 -5.80
N VAL A 41 6.10 6.25 -4.93
CA VAL A 41 4.94 5.36 -5.01
C VAL A 41 3.71 6.20 -5.31
N ALA A 42 2.95 5.83 -6.35
CA ALA A 42 1.68 6.45 -6.74
C ALA A 42 0.61 5.41 -7.04
#